data_AF-A0A951CV42-F1
#
_entry.id   AF-A0A951CV42-F1
#
_cell.length_a   1.000
_cell.length_b   1.000
_cell.length_c   1.000
_cell.angle_alpha   90.00
_cell.angle_beta   90.00
_cell.angle_gamma   90.00
#
_symmetry.space_group_name_H-M   'P 1'
#
loop_
_entity.id
_entity.type
_entity.pdbx_description
1 polymer ?
#
loop_
_entity_poly.entity_id
_entity_poly.type
_entity_poly.pdbx_seq_one_letter_code
_entity_poly.pdbx_strand_id
1 'polypeptide(L)'
;MLPSPETVLVQDRHAFVREYLARLPTPSTRGILFDIGAGSLPMGKDVEKAGYAWFGFDLDPQSPGVIQWDINTSFKGDQRADMVLLMDVLEHTYNPGIAMHNVVKILKPGGRIMMTMLKPRWSRARTMRLYSGYLA
;
A
#
# COMPACT_ATOMS: atom_id res chain seq x y z
N MET A 1 -8.21 2.72 -20.27
CA MET A 1 -8.58 3.76 -19.28
C MET A 1 -7.40 3.90 -18.34
N LEU A 2 -6.61 4.98 -18.44
CA LEU A 2 -5.54 5.24 -17.49
C LEU A 2 -6.18 5.64 -16.14
N PRO A 3 -5.70 5.12 -14.99
CA PRO A 3 -6.20 5.59 -13.70
C PRO A 3 -5.91 7.08 -13.57
N SER A 4 -6.95 7.90 -13.54
CA SER A 4 -6.79 9.33 -13.25
C SER A 4 -6.42 9.46 -11.77
N PRO A 5 -5.40 10.25 -11.40
CA PRO A 5 -5.11 10.49 -9.99
C PRO A 5 -6.26 11.32 -9.42
N GLU A 6 -7.20 10.63 -8.78
CA GLU A 6 -8.34 11.28 -8.15
C GLU A 6 -7.86 12.00 -6.90
N THR A 7 -7.70 13.32 -7.04
CA THR A 7 -7.75 14.29 -5.94
C THR A 7 -6.46 14.49 -5.14
N VAL A 8 -6.13 15.77 -4.87
CA VAL A 8 -5.18 16.13 -3.82
C VAL A 8 -5.89 15.91 -2.49
N LEU A 9 -5.35 15.03 -1.64
CA LEU A 9 -5.92 14.82 -0.31
C LEU A 9 -5.93 16.15 0.47
N VAL A 10 -7.13 16.66 0.75
CA VAL A 10 -7.35 17.77 1.69
C VAL A 10 -7.31 17.25 3.13
N GLN A 11 -7.58 15.96 3.31
CA GLN A 11 -7.65 15.26 4.59
C GLN A 11 -6.42 14.37 4.85
N ASP A 12 -6.21 14.02 6.12
CA ASP A 12 -5.20 13.04 6.53
C ASP A 12 -5.38 11.69 5.80
N ARG A 13 -4.26 11.05 5.45
CA ARG A 13 -4.26 9.81 4.67
C ARG A 13 -5.01 8.66 5.37
N HIS A 14 -4.92 8.55 6.69
CA HIS A 14 -5.63 7.52 7.43
C HIS A 14 -7.14 7.82 7.46
N ALA A 15 -7.53 9.09 7.58
CA ALA A 15 -8.93 9.49 7.47
C ALA A 15 -9.51 9.15 6.09
N PHE A 16 -8.75 9.41 5.02
CA PHE A 16 -9.13 9.00 3.67
C PHE A 16 -9.29 7.49 3.54
N VAL A 17 -8.37 6.69 4.08
CA VAL A 17 -8.48 5.22 4.07
C VAL A 17 -9.70 4.74 4.84
N ARG A 18 -9.95 5.26 6.05
CA ARG A 18 -11.14 4.92 6.84
C ARG A 18 -12.43 5.21 6.08
N GLU A 19 -12.53 6.38 5.48
CA GLU A 19 -13.70 6.79 4.72
C GLU A 19 -13.90 5.92 3.47
N TYR A 20 -12.82 5.62 2.76
CA TYR A 20 -12.88 4.74 1.58
C TYR A 20 -13.34 3.32 1.97
N LEU A 21 -12.74 2.73 3.01
CA LEU A 21 -13.13 1.41 3.51
C LEU A 21 -14.59 1.37 3.93
N ALA A 22 -15.08 2.43 4.59
CA ALA A 22 -16.48 2.53 5.02
C ALA A 22 -17.49 2.62 3.86
N ARG A 23 -17.06 3.06 2.67
CA ARG A 23 -17.91 3.13 1.46
C ARG A 23 -17.93 1.83 0.67
N LEU A 24 -17.00 0.92 0.93
CA LEU A 24 -16.98 -0.36 0.24
C LEU A 24 -18.03 -1.31 0.83
N PRO A 25 -18.67 -2.13 -0.01
CA PRO A 25 -19.51 -3.20 0.49
C PRO A 25 -18.65 -4.13 1.35
N THR A 26 -19.14 -4.45 2.54
CA THR A 26 -18.47 -5.43 3.40
C THR A 26 -18.32 -6.75 2.62
N PRO A 27 -17.10 -7.31 2.55
CA PRO A 27 -16.88 -8.59 1.90
C PRO A 27 -17.83 -9.67 2.41
N SER A 28 -18.42 -10.46 1.51
CA SER A 28 -19.35 -11.55 1.87
C SER A 28 -18.66 -12.69 2.64
N THR A 29 -17.34 -12.80 2.49
CA THR A 29 -16.44 -13.62 3.29
C THR A 29 -15.36 -12.70 3.87
N ARG A 30 -14.74 -13.05 5.01
CA ARG A 30 -13.66 -12.23 5.59
C ARG A 30 -12.51 -12.11 4.59
N GLY A 31 -12.44 -10.98 3.88
CA GLY A 31 -11.41 -10.71 2.87
C GLY A 31 -10.04 -10.49 3.51
N ILE A 32 -8.97 -10.55 2.73
CA ILE A 32 -7.59 -10.32 3.20
C ILE A 32 -7.13 -8.95 2.73
N LEU A 33 -6.62 -8.13 3.64
CA LEU A 33 -5.99 -6.85 3.32
C LEU A 33 -4.54 -6.85 3.82
N PHE A 34 -3.62 -6.56 2.91
CA PHE A 34 -2.20 -6.35 3.25
C PHE A 34 -1.92 -4.85 3.35
N ASP A 35 -1.38 -4.43 4.49
CA ASP A 35 -1.02 -3.05 4.80
C ASP A 35 0.51 -2.95 4.78
N ILE A 36 1.06 -2.51 3.65
CA ILE A 36 2.51 -2.46 3.45
C ILE A 36 2.98 -1.05 3.81
N GLY A 37 4.06 -0.94 4.57
CA GLY A 37 4.51 0.31 5.19
C GLY A 37 3.74 0.69 6.45
N ALA A 38 3.27 -0.31 7.21
CA ALA A 38 2.41 -0.09 8.38
C ALA A 38 3.13 0.64 9.54
N GLY A 39 4.46 0.61 9.58
CA GLY A 39 5.30 1.38 10.50
C GLY A 39 4.88 1.29 11.96
N SER A 40 4.67 2.46 12.57
CA SER A 40 4.25 2.64 13.97
C SER A 40 2.74 2.90 14.15
N LEU A 41 1.99 3.03 13.05
CA LEU A 41 0.57 3.40 13.06
C LEU A 41 -0.24 2.43 12.17
N PRO A 42 -0.38 1.16 12.60
CA PRO A 42 -1.07 0.15 11.80
C PRO A 42 -2.57 0.44 11.65
N MET A 43 -3.12 0.21 10.45
CA MET A 43 -4.55 0.38 10.15
C MET A 43 -5.42 -0.80 10.61
N GLY A 44 -4.86 -1.74 11.39
CA GLY A 44 -5.50 -3.02 11.70
C GLY A 44 -6.92 -2.92 12.22
N LYS A 45 -7.16 -2.06 13.23
CA LYS A 45 -8.52 -1.90 13.81
C LYS A 45 -9.54 -1.39 12.79
N ASP A 46 -9.15 -0.44 11.95
CA ASP A 46 -10.03 0.15 10.93
C ASP A 46 -10.34 -0.87 9.82
N VAL A 47 -9.33 -1.63 9.41
CA VAL A 47 -9.44 -2.68 8.39
C VAL A 47 -10.29 -3.86 8.87
N GLU A 48 -10.09 -4.30 10.11
CA GLU A 48 -10.89 -5.36 10.72
C GLU A 48 -12.34 -4.96 10.90
N LYS A 49 -12.60 -3.71 11.31
CA LYS A 49 -13.95 -3.15 11.37
C LYS A 49 -14.64 -3.11 10.00
N ALA A 50 -13.88 -2.97 8.91
CA ALA A 50 -14.40 -3.03 7.55
C ALA A 50 -14.65 -4.47 7.04
N GLY A 51 -14.38 -5.49 7.86
CA GLY A 51 -14.65 -6.91 7.54
C GLY A 51 -13.49 -7.65 6.89
N TYR A 52 -12.28 -7.09 6.91
CA TYR A 52 -11.07 -7.73 6.41
C TYR A 52 -10.24 -8.37 7.53
N ALA A 53 -9.45 -9.38 7.21
CA ALA A 53 -8.30 -9.81 8.00
C ALA A 53 -7.10 -8.94 7.61
N TRP A 54 -6.49 -8.29 8.61
CA TRP A 54 -5.38 -7.37 8.40
C TRP A 54 -4.04 -8.07 8.57
N PHE A 55 -3.12 -7.81 7.65
CA PHE A 55 -1.72 -8.23 7.72
C PHE A 55 -0.82 -7.04 7.45
N GLY A 56 -0.12 -6.57 8.48
CA GLY A 56 0.83 -5.46 8.38
C GLY A 56 2.21 -5.93 7.96
N PHE A 57 2.84 -5.19 7.07
CA PHE A 57 4.21 -5.40 6.61
C PHE A 57 5.02 -4.11 6.64
N ASP A 58 6.29 -4.19 7.00
CA ASP A 58 7.21 -3.05 6.92
C ASP A 58 8.66 -3.51 6.75
N LEU A 59 9.53 -2.66 6.19
CA LEU A 59 10.97 -2.92 6.13
C LEU A 59 11.60 -2.89 7.53
N ASP A 60 11.11 -1.99 8.39
CA ASP A 60 11.58 -1.77 9.75
C ASP A 60 10.38 -1.68 10.72
N PRO A 61 9.76 -2.83 11.08
CA PRO A 61 8.51 -2.86 11.84
C PRO A 61 8.66 -2.22 13.23
N GLN A 62 7.82 -1.23 13.52
CA GLN A 62 7.83 -0.49 14.80
C GLN A 62 6.64 -0.84 15.71
N SER A 63 5.77 -1.76 15.29
CA SER A 63 4.55 -2.13 16.02
C SER A 63 4.41 -3.65 16.16
N PRO A 64 3.95 -4.15 17.33
CA PRO A 64 3.63 -5.56 17.49
C PRO A 64 2.60 -6.03 16.46
N GLY A 65 2.87 -7.16 15.80
CA GLY A 65 2.00 -7.73 14.77
C GLY A 65 2.29 -7.25 13.34
N VAL A 66 3.20 -6.30 13.14
CA VAL A 66 3.74 -5.96 11.81
C VAL A 66 4.88 -6.91 11.48
N ILE A 67 4.82 -7.55 10.32
CA ILE A 67 5.83 -8.52 9.86
C ILE A 67 6.89 -7.79 9.05
N GLN A 68 8.16 -8.12 9.29
CA GLN A 68 9.24 -7.56 8.49
C GLN A 68 9.19 -8.10 7.05
N TRP A 69 9.06 -7.22 6.06
CA TRP A 69 9.15 -7.58 4.66
C TRP A 69 9.56 -6.37 3.80
N ASP A 70 10.59 -6.57 2.98
CA ASP A 70 10.96 -5.64 1.92
C ASP A 70 10.10 -5.88 0.67
N ILE A 71 9.24 -4.92 0.32
CA ILE A 71 8.38 -4.95 -0.87
C ILE A 71 9.17 -5.06 -2.19
N ASN A 72 10.46 -4.69 -2.20
CA ASN A 72 11.34 -4.91 -3.35
C ASN A 72 11.78 -6.37 -3.53
N THR A 73 11.44 -7.25 -2.59
CA THR A 73 11.71 -8.69 -2.64
C THR A 73 10.42 -9.52 -2.75
N SER A 74 10.53 -10.73 -3.29
CA SER A 74 9.39 -11.64 -3.41
C SER A 74 8.77 -11.97 -2.05
N PHE A 75 7.45 -11.82 -1.94
CA PHE A 75 6.68 -12.25 -0.77
C PHE A 75 6.80 -13.77 -0.57
N LYS A 76 7.08 -14.20 0.67
CA LYS A 76 7.29 -15.61 1.03
C LYS A 76 6.07 -16.30 1.68
N GLY A 77 4.88 -15.75 1.51
CA GLY A 77 3.64 -16.31 2.07
C GLY A 77 2.68 -16.89 1.03
N ASP A 78 1.83 -17.80 1.47
CA ASP A 78 0.82 -18.47 0.62
C ASP A 78 -0.46 -17.65 0.46
N GLN A 79 -0.70 -16.71 1.37
CA GLN A 79 -1.88 -15.86 1.34
C GLN A 79 -1.82 -14.89 0.15
N ARG A 80 -2.99 -14.57 -0.38
CA ARG A 80 -3.17 -13.55 -1.42
C ARG A 80 -4.19 -12.54 -0.95
N ALA A 81 -3.93 -11.27 -1.22
CA ALA A 81 -4.75 -10.16 -0.75
C ALA A 81 -5.92 -9.89 -1.69
N ASP A 82 -7.08 -9.60 -1.13
CA ASP A 82 -8.21 -8.98 -1.84
C ASP A 82 -7.98 -7.48 -1.99
N MET A 83 -7.21 -6.88 -1.07
CA MET A 83 -6.80 -5.48 -1.11
C MET A 83 -5.38 -5.28 -0.60
N VAL A 84 -4.63 -4.40 -1.25
CA VAL A 84 -3.33 -3.92 -0.74
C VAL A 84 -3.42 -2.43 -0.47
N LEU A 85 -2.99 -2.02 0.72
CA LEU A 85 -2.86 -0.64 1.16
C LEU A 85 -1.39 -0.20 1.09
N LEU A 86 -1.14 0.95 0.45
CA LEU A 86 0.16 1.59 0.33
C LEU A 86 0.02 3.08 0.69
N MET A 87 0.28 3.45 1.94
CA MET A 87 0.16 4.85 2.38
C MET A 87 1.53 5.54 2.36
N ASP A 88 1.82 6.28 1.29
CA ASP A 88 3.07 7.04 1.12
C ASP A 88 4.32 6.13 1.23
N VAL A 89 4.27 4.97 0.56
CA VAL A 89 5.31 3.93 0.61
C VAL A 89 6.23 4.00 -0.60
N LEU A 90 5.65 4.10 -1.81
CA LEU A 90 6.37 3.89 -3.07
C LEU A 90 7.48 4.92 -3.29
N GLU A 91 7.34 6.13 -2.76
CA GLU A 91 8.35 7.20 -2.79
C GLU A 91 9.62 6.90 -2.00
N HIS A 92 9.54 5.98 -1.03
CA HIS A 92 10.66 5.53 -0.23
C HIS A 92 11.30 4.26 -0.79
N THR A 93 10.63 3.57 -1.73
CA THR A 93 11.16 2.36 -2.35
C THR A 93 12.30 2.69 -3.31
N TYR A 94 13.31 1.80 -3.34
CA TYR A 94 14.44 1.94 -4.27
C TYR A 94 14.01 1.73 -5.72
N ASN A 95 13.19 0.69 -5.96
CA ASN A 95 12.63 0.38 -7.27
C ASN A 95 11.10 0.25 -7.19
N PRO A 96 10.33 1.33 -7.42
CA PRO A 96 8.87 1.28 -7.33
C PRO A 96 8.24 0.35 -8.38
N GLY A 97 8.92 0.10 -9.50
CA GLY A 97 8.45 -0.85 -10.51
C GLY A 97 8.47 -2.29 -10.00
N ILE A 98 9.57 -2.71 -9.38
CA ILE A 98 9.68 -4.04 -8.75
C ILE A 98 8.70 -4.14 -7.57
N ALA A 99 8.57 -3.10 -6.74
CA ALA A 99 7.63 -3.08 -5.64
C ALA A 99 6.18 -3.31 -6.12
N MET A 100 5.77 -2.59 -7.18
CA MET A 100 4.45 -2.76 -7.78
C MET A 100 4.26 -4.14 -8.43
N HIS A 101 5.29 -4.70 -9.07
CA HIS A 101 5.25 -6.06 -9.61
C HIS A 101 5.00 -7.10 -8.51
N ASN A 102 5.67 -6.96 -7.37
CA ASN A 102 5.45 -7.84 -6.23
C ASN A 102 4.05 -7.67 -5.64
N VAL A 103 3.53 -6.44 -5.56
CA VAL A 103 2.13 -6.17 -5.16
C VAL A 103 1.13 -6.88 -6.07
N VAL A 104 1.33 -6.81 -7.40
CA VAL A 104 0.45 -7.49 -8.36
C VAL A 104 0.48 -9.01 -8.16
N LYS A 105 1.63 -9.61 -7.84
CA LYS A 105 1.76 -11.06 -7.60
C LYS A 105 1.05 -11.56 -6.35
N ILE A 106 0.91 -10.71 -5.33
CA ILE A 106 0.24 -11.08 -4.08
C ILE A 106 -1.27 -10.79 -4.11
N LEU A 107 -1.77 -10.07 -5.11
CA LEU A 107 -3.20 -9.82 -5.28
C LEU A 107 -3.92 -11.03 -5.87
N LYS A 108 -5.13 -11.27 -5.39
CA LYS A 108 -6.08 -12.17 -6.08
C LYS A 108 -6.56 -11.51 -7.38
N PRO A 109 -7.04 -12.29 -8.37
CA PRO A 109 -7.76 -11.74 -9.52
C PRO A 109 -8.93 -10.85 -9.07
N GLY A 110 -9.01 -9.63 -9.60
CA GLY A 110 -10.02 -8.64 -9.19
C GLY A 110 -9.73 -7.91 -7.87
N GLY A 111 -8.60 -8.22 -7.22
CA GLY A 111 -8.12 -7.51 -6.04
C GLY A 111 -7.78 -6.05 -6.34
N ARG A 112 -7.80 -5.23 -5.29
CA ARG A 112 -7.67 -3.77 -5.41
C ARG A 112 -6.39 -3.27 -4.75
N ILE A 113 -5.84 -2.19 -5.29
CA ILE A 113 -4.77 -1.43 -4.63
C ILE A 113 -5.36 -0.10 -4.22
N MET A 114 -5.25 0.21 -2.92
CA MET A 114 -5.48 1.54 -2.41
C MET A 114 -4.12 2.16 -2.09
N MET A 115 -3.79 3.26 -2.74
CA MET A 115 -2.51 3.93 -2.50
C MET A 115 -2.68 5.43 -2.32
N THR A 116 -1.93 6.00 -1.38
CA THR A 116 -1.62 7.42 -1.33
C THR A 116 -0.19 7.61 -1.76
N MET A 117 0.09 8.76 -2.37
CA MET A 117 1.43 9.16 -2.72
C MET A 117 1.59 10.64 -2.43
N LEU A 118 2.77 11.02 -1.95
CA LEU A 118 3.15 12.44 -1.95
C LEU A 118 3.09 13.01 -3.36
N LYS A 119 2.67 14.29 -3.48
CA LYS A 119 2.52 14.99 -4.76
C LYS A 119 3.75 14.73 -5.66
N PRO A 120 3.59 14.23 -6.90
CA PRO A 120 4.70 13.88 -7.80
C PRO A 120 5.66 15.03 -8.14
N ARG A 121 5.34 16.28 -7.77
CA ARG A 121 6.24 17.43 -7.88
C ARG A 121 7.34 17.45 -6.81
N TRP A 122 7.17 16.68 -5.73
CA TRP A 122 8.08 16.59 -4.58
C TRP A 122 8.77 15.25 -4.45
N SER A 123 8.47 14.27 -5.33
CA SER A 123 9.17 13.00 -5.28
C SER A 123 10.64 13.24 -5.61
N ARG A 124 11.50 13.07 -4.60
CA ARG A 124 12.96 13.02 -4.74
C ARG A 124 13.36 12.08 -5.89
N ALA A 125 12.53 11.08 -6.22
CA ALA A 125 12.66 10.22 -7.40
C ALA A 125 12.67 10.96 -8.75
N ARG A 126 11.88 12.02 -8.95
CA ARG A 126 11.90 12.82 -10.20
C ARG A 126 13.12 13.73 -10.28
N THR A 127 13.48 14.39 -9.17
CA THR A 127 14.69 15.22 -9.11
C THR A 127 15.95 14.35 -9.24
N MET A 128 16.03 13.22 -8.53
CA MET A 128 17.12 12.26 -8.68
C MET A 128 17.17 11.69 -10.09
N ARG A 129 16.06 11.35 -10.75
CA ARG A 129 16.07 10.93 -12.16
C ARG A 129 16.63 11.96 -13.13
N LEU A 130 16.39 13.26 -12.87
CA LEU A 130 16.99 14.34 -13.67
C LEU A 130 18.52 14.45 -13.43
N TYR A 131 18.99 14.16 -12.22
CA TYR A 131 20.42 14.25 -11.87
C TYR A 131 21.22 12.96 -12.08
N SER A 132 20.60 11.78 -11.99
CA SER A 132 21.30 10.48 -11.97
C SER A 132 21.15 9.67 -13.26
N GLY A 133 20.27 10.06 -14.18
CA GLY A 133 20.31 9.61 -15.59
C GLY A 133 20.02 8.12 -15.88
N TYR A 134 19.66 7.27 -14.92
CA TYR A 134 19.48 5.82 -15.17
C TYR A 134 18.03 5.32 -14.99
N LEU A 135 17.61 4.47 -15.93
CA LEU A 135 16.55 3.48 -15.77
C LEU A 135 17.18 2.26 -15.09
N ALA A 136 16.80 1.99 -13.84
CA ALA A 136 17.08 0.75 -13.14
C ALA A 136 15.76 0.16 -12.61
#